data_AF-A0A259DCQ4-F1
#
_entry.id   AF-A0A259DCQ4-F1
#
_cell.length_a   1.000
_cell.length_b   1.000
_cell.length_c   1.000
_cell.angle_alpha   90.00
_cell.angle_beta   90.00
_cell.angle_gamma   90.00
#
_symmetry.space_group_name_H-M   'P 1'
#
loop_
_entity.id
_entity.type
_entity.pdbx_description
1 polymer ?
#
loop_
_entity_poly.entity_id
_entity_poly.type
_entity_poly.pdbx_seq_one_letter_code
_entity_poly.pdbx_strand_id
1 'polypeptide(L)'
;MNRCRELAVMDFEFLYDTAASLLAIGYDVGERRRDPSCYDLLASEARLASFLLIAQGQVPQKHWFALGRLLTSHGGEVSLISWSGSMFEYLMPQLIMPSFPDTLLEQTCKAAVSRQIEYGKQRAVPWGISESCYNATDMHQVYQYRAFGVPGLGFKRGLGDDLVIAPYATALALTVMPNEACRNLQTLAELGFLGAYGFYEAVDYTPSRVPRGKPHAIVSAFMAHHQGMSLLAFAHVLLDQPMQRRFMADPLARATELLLQERVPKKGATLHPHAAEVSAAAHPPSADAGSIMRVFTTTQTQLPEVHLLSNGRYHVMATHAGGSTSRWRELAVTRWREDATSDGWGTFIYLRDRNSGRYWSAAHQPTLRPADHYEAIFVQARAEYRRRDQAIEAHTEITVSPEDDVEIRRVTLTNQSSHRRHIEVTSYAEVVLAPLNADLAHRAFSNLFVQTEILPHHQAILCTRRPRTPGEQVPWMFHLLAAPGVNADAPSYETDRARFIGRG
;
A
#
# COMPACT_ATOMS: atom_id res chain seq x y z
N MET A 1 -19.68 0.02 -37.45
CA MET A 1 -18.38 -0.57 -37.02
C MET A 1 -17.27 0.46 -36.91
N ASN A 2 -17.15 1.47 -37.81
CA ASN A 2 -16.04 2.45 -37.77
C ASN A 2 -15.95 3.25 -36.46
N ARG A 3 -17.07 3.78 -35.96
CA ARG A 3 -17.10 4.57 -34.70
C ARG A 3 -16.56 3.80 -33.48
N CYS A 4 -16.87 2.52 -33.34
CA CYS A 4 -16.34 1.72 -32.22
C CYS A 4 -14.84 1.47 -32.35
N ARG A 5 -14.32 1.31 -33.58
CA ARG A 5 -12.87 1.17 -33.82
C ARG A 5 -12.14 2.46 -33.53
N GLU A 6 -12.69 3.60 -33.95
CA GLU A 6 -12.13 4.93 -33.66
C GLU A 6 -12.07 5.19 -32.15
N LEU A 7 -13.11 4.83 -31.39
CA LEU A 7 -13.13 4.96 -29.93
C LEU A 7 -12.26 3.92 -29.20
N ALA A 8 -11.92 2.80 -29.84
CA ALA A 8 -11.08 1.77 -29.26
C ALA A 8 -9.58 2.08 -29.35
N VAL A 9 -9.18 3.04 -30.20
CA VAL A 9 -7.80 3.53 -30.28
C VAL A 9 -7.60 4.56 -29.17
N MET A 10 -6.98 4.12 -28.09
CA MET A 10 -6.56 4.96 -26.97
C MET A 10 -5.04 4.90 -26.87
N ASP A 11 -4.39 6.04 -26.65
CA ASP A 11 -2.94 6.11 -26.42
C ASP A 11 -2.63 5.77 -24.96
N PHE A 12 -1.97 4.63 -24.72
CA PHE A 12 -1.49 4.19 -23.41
C PHE A 12 0.02 4.35 -23.24
N GLU A 13 0.75 4.88 -24.24
CA GLU A 13 2.21 4.98 -24.18
C GLU A 13 2.68 5.83 -23.00
N PHE A 14 1.90 6.87 -22.64
CA PHE A 14 2.21 7.72 -21.50
C PHE A 14 2.20 6.99 -20.15
N LEU A 15 1.47 5.87 -20.02
CA LEU A 15 1.46 5.02 -18.83
C LEU A 15 2.62 4.02 -18.83
N TYR A 16 3.32 3.83 -19.95
CA TYR A 16 4.41 2.87 -20.04
C TYR A 16 5.73 3.45 -19.49
N ASP A 17 6.26 2.83 -18.45
CA ASP A 17 7.57 3.13 -17.92
C ASP A 17 8.64 2.33 -18.67
N THR A 18 9.45 3.02 -19.46
CA THR A 18 10.47 2.40 -20.30
C THR A 18 11.64 1.84 -19.49
N ALA A 19 11.91 2.38 -18.30
CA ALA A 19 12.98 1.92 -17.42
C ALA A 19 12.57 0.61 -16.72
N ALA A 20 11.36 0.57 -16.16
CA ALA A 20 10.82 -0.64 -15.55
C ALA A 20 10.34 -1.67 -16.59
N SER A 21 10.05 -1.23 -17.82
CA SER A 21 9.32 -1.99 -18.84
C SER A 21 7.92 -2.44 -18.39
N LEU A 22 7.28 -1.66 -17.51
CA LEU A 22 5.99 -1.94 -16.89
C LEU A 22 4.98 -0.80 -17.15
N LEU A 23 3.70 -1.06 -16.92
CA LEU A 23 2.65 -0.04 -16.95
C LEU A 23 2.48 0.53 -15.55
N ALA A 24 2.44 1.85 -15.43
CA ALA A 24 2.02 2.51 -14.21
C ALA A 24 0.54 2.25 -13.91
N ILE A 25 0.18 2.29 -12.62
CA ILE A 25 -1.19 2.01 -12.17
C ILE A 25 -2.16 3.11 -12.61
N GLY A 26 -1.67 4.34 -12.77
CA GLY A 26 -2.49 5.45 -13.21
C GLY A 26 -1.69 6.68 -13.59
N TYR A 27 -2.43 7.73 -13.91
CA TYR A 27 -1.88 9.05 -14.19
C TYR A 27 -2.79 10.09 -13.55
N ASP A 28 -2.19 10.96 -12.75
CA ASP A 28 -2.88 12.08 -12.15
C ASP A 28 -2.88 13.25 -13.14
N VAL A 29 -4.06 13.61 -13.63
CA VAL A 29 -4.24 14.72 -14.57
C VAL A 29 -4.01 16.08 -13.91
N GLY A 30 -4.35 16.21 -12.62
CA GLY A 30 -4.16 17.43 -11.85
C GLY A 30 -2.67 17.72 -11.63
N GLU A 31 -1.92 16.69 -11.23
CA GLU A 31 -0.48 16.77 -10.99
C GLU A 31 0.36 16.54 -12.25
N ARG A 32 -0.27 16.21 -13.38
CA ARG A 32 0.37 15.86 -14.66
C ARG A 32 1.48 14.84 -14.50
N ARG A 33 1.26 13.86 -13.62
CA ARG A 33 2.27 12.92 -13.18
C ARG A 33 1.74 11.51 -13.24
N ARG A 34 2.58 10.62 -13.78
CA ARG A 34 2.34 9.19 -13.75
C ARG A 34 2.50 8.66 -12.33
N ASP A 35 1.65 7.71 -11.95
CA ASP A 35 1.77 7.02 -10.67
C ASP A 35 3.15 6.33 -10.58
N PRO A 36 3.88 6.46 -9.46
CA PRO A 36 5.19 5.84 -9.32
C PRO A 36 5.10 4.31 -9.18
N SER A 37 3.94 3.76 -8.83
CA SER A 37 3.70 2.32 -8.74
C SER A 37 3.30 1.75 -10.11
N CYS A 38 3.72 0.52 -10.34
CA CYS A 38 3.48 -0.21 -11.59
C CYS A 38 2.74 -1.52 -11.34
N TYR A 39 1.98 -1.97 -12.35
CA TYR A 39 1.52 -3.34 -12.43
C TYR A 39 2.69 -4.23 -12.80
N ASP A 40 3.18 -4.99 -11.82
CA ASP A 40 4.44 -5.72 -11.89
C ASP A 40 4.26 -7.23 -11.76
N LEU A 41 3.04 -7.78 -11.67
CA LEU A 41 2.78 -9.22 -11.56
C LEU A 41 1.95 -9.76 -12.71
N LEU A 42 2.25 -10.98 -13.16
CA LEU A 42 1.47 -11.66 -14.20
C LEU A 42 0.11 -12.14 -13.69
N ALA A 43 0.01 -12.48 -12.40
CA ALA A 43 -1.25 -12.77 -11.72
C ALA A 43 -1.94 -11.48 -11.29
N SER A 44 -2.48 -10.76 -12.27
CA SER A 44 -3.28 -9.54 -12.08
C SER A 44 -4.28 -9.41 -13.23
N GLU A 45 -5.37 -8.72 -12.95
CA GLU A 45 -6.36 -8.26 -13.91
C GLU A 45 -5.75 -7.41 -15.03
N ALA A 46 -4.71 -6.64 -14.70
CA ALA A 46 -4.06 -5.70 -15.61
C ALA A 46 -3.36 -6.40 -16.78
N ARG A 47 -3.11 -7.72 -16.68
CA ARG A 47 -2.53 -8.51 -17.78
C ARG A 47 -3.38 -8.45 -19.05
N LEU A 48 -4.69 -8.22 -18.95
CA LEU A 48 -5.55 -8.00 -20.12
C LEU A 48 -5.14 -6.74 -20.88
N ALA A 49 -4.90 -5.64 -20.15
CA ALA A 49 -4.40 -4.40 -20.75
C ALA A 49 -3.01 -4.62 -21.36
N SER A 50 -2.09 -5.26 -20.63
CA SER A 50 -0.76 -5.62 -21.13
C SER A 50 -0.82 -6.40 -22.45
N PHE A 51 -1.68 -7.42 -22.53
CA PHE A 51 -1.86 -8.23 -23.74
C PHE A 51 -2.37 -7.39 -24.91
N LEU A 52 -3.43 -6.60 -24.68
CA LEU A 52 -4.06 -5.78 -25.71
C LEU A 52 -3.10 -4.72 -26.25
N LEU A 53 -2.32 -4.06 -25.39
CA LEU A 53 -1.38 -3.02 -25.80
C LEU A 53 -0.21 -3.60 -26.60
N ILE A 54 0.23 -4.82 -26.30
CA ILE A 54 1.23 -5.53 -27.12
C ILE A 54 0.61 -5.90 -28.47
N ALA A 55 -0.61 -6.44 -28.48
CA ALA A 55 -1.30 -6.82 -29.71
C ALA A 55 -1.53 -5.62 -30.64
N GLN A 56 -1.79 -4.45 -30.08
CA GLN A 56 -1.95 -3.18 -30.81
C GLN A 56 -0.62 -2.51 -31.18
N GLY A 57 0.52 -3.03 -30.71
CA GLY A 57 1.84 -2.47 -30.98
C GLY A 57 2.18 -1.19 -30.21
N GLN A 58 1.39 -0.82 -29.19
CA GLN A 58 1.63 0.37 -28.36
C GLN A 58 2.76 0.17 -27.35
N VAL A 59 2.93 -1.06 -26.85
CA VAL A 59 4.02 -1.40 -25.93
C VAL A 59 4.80 -2.61 -26.44
N PRO A 60 6.12 -2.70 -26.19
CA PRO A 60 6.94 -3.79 -26.70
C PRO A 60 6.65 -5.10 -25.97
N GLN A 61 6.81 -6.23 -26.66
CA GLN A 61 6.56 -7.57 -26.11
C GLN A 61 7.36 -7.88 -24.82
N LYS A 62 8.54 -7.25 -24.65
CA LYS A 62 9.33 -7.35 -23.40
C LYS A 62 8.53 -6.98 -22.14
N HIS A 63 7.51 -6.14 -22.28
CA HIS A 63 6.60 -5.80 -21.19
C HIS A 63 5.95 -7.05 -20.56
N TRP A 64 5.47 -7.98 -21.39
CA TRP A 64 4.85 -9.22 -20.91
C TRP A 64 5.79 -10.03 -20.04
N PHE A 65 7.08 -10.08 -20.40
CA PHE A 65 8.10 -10.83 -19.70
C PHE A 65 8.71 -10.07 -18.50
N ALA A 66 8.50 -8.76 -18.42
CA ALA A 66 8.86 -7.95 -17.26
C ALA A 66 7.90 -8.15 -16.08
N LEU A 67 6.66 -8.59 -16.33
CA LEU A 67 5.72 -8.98 -15.27
C LEU A 67 6.34 -10.10 -14.40
N GLY A 68 6.14 -10.04 -13.10
CA GLY A 68 6.69 -10.98 -12.14
C GLY A 68 5.98 -12.33 -12.21
N ARG A 69 6.76 -13.41 -12.18
CA ARG A 69 6.28 -14.79 -12.00
C ARG A 69 6.61 -15.27 -10.58
N LEU A 70 6.06 -14.62 -9.57
CA LEU A 70 6.23 -15.06 -8.18
C LEU A 70 5.45 -16.36 -7.98
N LEU A 71 6.15 -17.44 -7.64
CA LEU A 71 5.54 -18.78 -7.52
C LEU A 71 5.35 -19.18 -6.06
N THR A 72 4.20 -19.79 -5.79
CA THR A 72 3.89 -20.52 -4.57
C THR A 72 3.53 -21.96 -4.91
N SER A 73 3.57 -22.83 -3.91
CA SER A 73 3.10 -24.21 -4.02
C SER A 73 2.18 -24.52 -2.86
N HIS A 74 0.98 -25.01 -3.17
CA HIS A 74 0.01 -25.46 -2.19
C HIS A 74 -0.57 -26.79 -2.66
N GLY A 75 -0.52 -27.82 -1.83
CA GLY A 75 -0.97 -29.17 -2.21
C GLY A 75 -0.14 -29.84 -3.34
N GLY A 76 1.05 -29.31 -3.66
CA GLY A 76 1.92 -29.84 -4.71
C GLY A 76 1.73 -29.21 -6.09
N GLU A 77 0.71 -28.39 -6.29
CA GLU A 77 0.49 -27.61 -7.51
C GLU A 77 1.14 -26.24 -7.42
N VAL A 78 1.81 -25.82 -8.49
CA VAL A 78 2.47 -24.51 -8.60
C VAL A 78 1.44 -23.46 -9.03
N SER A 79 1.41 -22.32 -8.34
CA SER A 79 0.56 -21.18 -8.69
C SER A 79 1.37 -19.90 -8.69
N LEU A 80 1.01 -18.94 -9.54
CA LEU A 80 1.45 -17.57 -9.38
C LEU A 80 0.81 -16.94 -8.14
N ILE A 81 1.51 -15.99 -7.53
CA ILE A 81 1.04 -15.10 -6.45
C ILE A 81 0.58 -13.77 -7.08
N SER A 82 -0.59 -13.31 -6.67
CA SER A 82 -1.12 -11.97 -6.96
C SER A 82 -0.83 -10.98 -5.82
N TRP A 83 -1.14 -9.70 -5.98
CA TRP A 83 -0.90 -8.72 -4.91
C TRP A 83 -1.80 -8.97 -3.70
N SER A 84 -3.11 -9.08 -3.92
CA SER A 84 -4.08 -9.18 -2.83
C SER A 84 -4.57 -10.61 -2.58
N GLY A 85 -4.38 -11.54 -3.51
CA GLY A 85 -4.94 -12.89 -3.39
C GLY A 85 -6.43 -12.93 -3.71
N SER A 86 -6.96 -11.89 -4.37
CA SER A 86 -8.35 -11.78 -4.78
C SER A 86 -8.62 -12.67 -6.00
N MET A 87 -9.77 -13.35 -6.05
CA MET A 87 -10.09 -14.17 -7.23
C MET A 87 -10.24 -13.37 -8.52
N PHE A 88 -10.66 -12.11 -8.45
CA PHE A 88 -10.76 -11.24 -9.62
C PHE A 88 -9.42 -11.07 -10.35
N GLU A 89 -8.32 -10.87 -9.61
CA GLU A 89 -6.96 -10.72 -10.18
C GLU A 89 -6.61 -11.91 -11.08
N TYR A 90 -7.06 -13.11 -10.71
CA TYR A 90 -6.82 -14.34 -11.47
C TYR A 90 -7.82 -14.57 -12.60
N LEU A 91 -9.11 -14.38 -12.31
CA LEU A 91 -10.19 -14.94 -13.12
C LEU A 91 -10.85 -13.92 -14.05
N MET A 92 -10.88 -12.63 -13.70
CA MET A 92 -11.53 -11.62 -14.56
C MET A 92 -10.97 -11.63 -16.00
N PRO A 93 -9.64 -11.72 -16.22
CA PRO A 93 -9.13 -11.74 -17.59
C PRO A 93 -9.68 -12.91 -18.43
N GLN A 94 -10.01 -14.06 -17.82
CA GLN A 94 -10.54 -15.23 -18.53
C GLN A 94 -11.98 -15.04 -19.04
N LEU A 95 -12.69 -14.01 -18.59
CA LEU A 95 -14.00 -13.69 -19.18
C LEU A 95 -13.89 -13.33 -20.66
N ILE A 96 -12.74 -12.82 -21.09
CA ILE A 96 -12.53 -12.30 -22.44
C ILE A 96 -11.30 -12.95 -23.12
N MET A 97 -10.20 -13.16 -22.38
CA MET A 97 -9.00 -13.81 -22.91
C MET A 97 -9.15 -15.34 -22.85
N PRO A 98 -8.72 -16.08 -23.88
CA PRO A 98 -8.72 -17.54 -23.83
C PRO A 98 -7.70 -18.07 -22.82
N SER A 99 -7.99 -19.25 -22.28
CA SER A 99 -7.05 -20.05 -21.50
C SER A 99 -6.66 -21.28 -22.31
N PHE A 100 -5.41 -21.73 -22.18
CA PHE A 100 -4.89 -22.88 -22.91
C PHE A 100 -4.51 -24.01 -21.93
N PRO A 101 -4.79 -25.28 -22.27
CA PRO A 101 -4.39 -26.42 -21.46
C PRO A 101 -2.88 -26.46 -21.18
N ASP A 102 -2.51 -26.96 -20.01
CA ASP A 102 -1.12 -27.23 -19.60
C ASP A 102 -0.23 -25.97 -19.54
N THR A 103 -0.86 -24.80 -19.35
CA THR A 103 -0.16 -23.52 -19.20
C THR A 103 -0.08 -23.07 -17.74
N LEU A 104 0.92 -22.22 -17.45
CA LEU A 104 1.10 -21.62 -16.13
C LEU A 104 -0.13 -20.82 -15.68
N LEU A 105 -0.76 -20.08 -16.60
CA LEU A 105 -1.95 -19.29 -16.31
C LEU A 105 -3.17 -20.16 -16.00
N GLU A 106 -3.40 -21.23 -16.78
CA GLU A 106 -4.49 -22.17 -16.51
C GLU A 106 -4.30 -22.86 -15.16
N GLN A 107 -3.11 -23.38 -14.89
CA GLN A 107 -2.80 -24.05 -13.62
C GLN A 107 -2.94 -23.10 -12.43
N THR A 108 -2.45 -21.86 -12.56
CA THR A 108 -2.60 -20.81 -11.54
C THR A 108 -4.08 -20.56 -11.22
N CYS A 109 -4.93 -20.43 -12.25
CA CYS A 109 -6.35 -20.14 -12.02
C CYS A 109 -7.07 -21.32 -11.34
N LYS A 110 -6.74 -22.56 -11.70
CA LYS A 110 -7.25 -23.77 -11.02
C LYS A 110 -6.78 -23.83 -9.56
N ALA A 111 -5.49 -23.60 -9.32
CA ALA A 111 -4.91 -23.61 -7.98
C ALA A 111 -5.52 -22.52 -7.08
N ALA A 112 -5.77 -21.32 -7.62
CA ALA A 112 -6.43 -20.24 -6.90
C ALA A 112 -7.84 -20.62 -6.44
N VAL A 113 -8.66 -21.22 -7.33
CA VAL A 113 -10.02 -21.68 -6.98
C VAL A 113 -9.97 -22.84 -5.96
N SER A 114 -9.07 -23.81 -6.14
CA SER A 114 -8.88 -24.92 -5.18
C SER A 114 -8.53 -24.41 -3.79
N ARG A 115 -7.63 -23.43 -3.69
CA ARG A 115 -7.22 -22.84 -2.41
C ARG A 115 -8.36 -22.04 -1.76
N GLN A 116 -9.19 -21.36 -2.54
CA GLN A 116 -10.41 -20.68 -2.06
C GLN A 116 -11.42 -21.68 -1.48
N ILE A 117 -11.67 -22.79 -2.18
CA ILE A 117 -12.54 -23.87 -1.70
C ILE A 117 -12.02 -24.45 -0.37
N GLU A 118 -10.72 -24.72 -0.29
CA GLU A 118 -10.10 -25.23 0.94
C GLU A 118 -10.21 -24.23 2.09
N TYR A 119 -9.95 -22.95 1.83
CA TYR A 119 -10.04 -21.91 2.84
C TYR A 119 -11.48 -21.73 3.37
N GLY A 120 -12.47 -21.74 2.47
CA GLY A 120 -13.88 -21.74 2.87
C GLY A 120 -14.24 -22.91 3.80
N LYS A 121 -13.75 -24.12 3.49
CA LYS A 121 -13.90 -25.29 4.37
C LYS A 121 -13.22 -25.10 5.72
N GLN A 122 -11.99 -24.59 5.75
CA GLN A 122 -11.24 -24.31 6.99
C GLN A 122 -11.98 -23.31 7.89
N ARG A 123 -12.66 -22.33 7.29
CA ARG A 123 -13.43 -21.29 8.00
C ARG A 123 -14.91 -21.63 8.17
N ALA A 124 -15.36 -22.81 7.72
CA ALA A 124 -16.75 -23.27 7.76
C ALA A 124 -17.76 -22.27 7.14
N VAL A 125 -17.38 -21.63 6.02
CA VAL A 125 -18.23 -20.71 5.26
C VAL A 125 -18.19 -21.07 3.76
N PRO A 126 -19.16 -20.60 2.94
CA PRO A 126 -19.01 -20.63 1.49
C PRO A 126 -17.72 -19.93 1.05
N TRP A 127 -17.19 -20.28 -0.12
CA TRP A 127 -16.00 -19.63 -0.66
C TRP A 127 -16.36 -18.55 -1.69
N GLY A 128 -15.38 -17.77 -2.12
CA GLY A 128 -15.60 -16.65 -3.05
C GLY A 128 -15.04 -15.33 -2.55
N ILE A 129 -13.81 -15.32 -2.02
CA ILE A 129 -13.21 -14.10 -1.47
C ILE A 129 -12.53 -13.32 -2.60
N SER A 130 -12.91 -12.06 -2.75
CA SER A 130 -12.43 -11.14 -3.78
C SER A 130 -12.63 -9.71 -3.30
N GLU A 131 -12.15 -8.69 -4.02
CA GLU A 131 -12.50 -7.30 -3.73
C GLU A 131 -14.01 -7.09 -3.75
N SER A 132 -14.52 -6.38 -2.76
CA SER A 132 -15.95 -6.14 -2.63
C SER A 132 -16.24 -5.02 -1.65
N CYS A 133 -17.51 -4.62 -1.60
CA CYS A 133 -17.99 -3.94 -0.40
C CYS A 133 -18.00 -4.90 0.81
N TYR A 134 -17.98 -4.33 2.02
CA TYR A 134 -18.04 -5.07 3.29
C TYR A 134 -18.91 -4.35 4.32
N ASN A 135 -19.17 -4.96 5.47
CA ASN A 135 -20.10 -4.40 6.46
C ASN A 135 -19.45 -3.29 7.32
N ALA A 136 -19.03 -2.22 6.66
CA ALA A 136 -18.68 -0.94 7.25
C ALA A 136 -19.21 0.16 6.33
N THR A 137 -19.71 1.24 6.92
CA THR A 137 -20.27 2.37 6.17
C THR A 137 -19.59 3.67 6.55
N ASP A 138 -19.53 4.61 5.61
CA ASP A 138 -19.16 5.99 5.91
C ASP A 138 -20.30 6.76 6.59
N MET A 139 -20.09 8.06 6.81
CA MET A 139 -21.08 8.99 7.38
C MET A 139 -22.36 9.12 6.53
N HIS A 140 -22.32 8.72 5.26
CA HIS A 140 -23.45 8.73 4.34
C HIS A 140 -24.14 7.37 4.23
N GLN A 141 -23.77 6.40 5.09
CA GLN A 141 -24.28 5.04 5.08
C GLN A 141 -23.94 4.27 3.79
N VAL A 142 -22.88 4.68 3.08
CA VAL A 142 -22.39 3.97 1.89
C VAL A 142 -21.41 2.90 2.34
N TYR A 143 -21.65 1.66 1.90
CA TYR A 143 -20.72 0.56 2.18
C TYR A 143 -19.34 0.84 1.60
N GLN A 144 -18.31 0.60 2.41
CA GLN A 144 -16.93 0.79 2.01
C GLN A 144 -16.45 -0.38 1.16
N TYR A 145 -15.48 -0.13 0.27
CA TYR A 145 -14.98 -1.08 -0.71
C TYR A 145 -13.47 -1.29 -0.54
N ARG A 146 -13.00 -2.53 -0.65
CA ARG A 146 -11.56 -2.86 -0.56
C ARG A 146 -11.27 -4.23 -1.16
N ALA A 147 -9.99 -4.50 -1.38
CA ALA A 147 -9.52 -5.83 -1.75
C ALA A 147 -9.52 -6.80 -0.55
N PHE A 148 -10.02 -8.01 -0.79
CA PHE A 148 -9.91 -9.18 0.09
C PHE A 148 -9.28 -10.33 -0.69
N GLY A 149 -8.59 -11.22 0.01
CA GLY A 149 -7.98 -12.38 -0.61
C GLY A 149 -7.72 -13.49 0.39
N VAL A 150 -7.21 -14.61 -0.11
CA VAL A 150 -6.95 -15.80 0.71
C VAL A 150 -5.47 -15.92 1.05
N PRO A 151 -5.11 -16.24 2.31
CA PRO A 151 -3.72 -16.50 2.70
C PRO A 151 -3.07 -17.56 1.80
N GLY A 152 -1.87 -17.26 1.32
CA GLY A 152 -1.13 -18.11 0.38
C GLY A 152 -1.37 -17.83 -1.11
N LEU A 153 -2.34 -16.99 -1.47
CA LEU A 153 -2.55 -16.51 -2.85
C LEU A 153 -2.13 -15.04 -3.08
N GLY A 154 -1.93 -14.26 -2.02
CA GLY A 154 -1.53 -12.87 -2.11
C GLY A 154 -0.16 -12.61 -1.50
N PHE A 155 0.54 -11.60 -2.01
CA PHE A 155 1.76 -11.07 -1.41
C PHE A 155 1.48 -10.23 -0.16
N LYS A 156 0.30 -9.59 -0.12
CA LYS A 156 -0.15 -8.79 1.02
C LYS A 156 -0.28 -9.64 2.29
N ARG A 157 0.19 -9.12 3.43
CA ARG A 157 0.00 -9.73 4.76
C ARG A 157 -1.39 -9.45 5.33
N GLY A 158 -1.86 -10.28 6.27
CA GLY A 158 -3.13 -10.06 6.98
C GLY A 158 -4.36 -10.47 6.17
N LEU A 159 -4.20 -11.29 5.13
CA LEU A 159 -5.33 -11.79 4.33
C LEU A 159 -6.30 -12.66 5.13
N GLY A 160 -5.88 -13.17 6.28
CA GLY A 160 -6.71 -14.00 7.16
C GLY A 160 -7.57 -13.23 8.16
N ASP A 161 -7.41 -11.90 8.22
CA ASP A 161 -8.03 -11.03 9.24
C ASP A 161 -9.50 -10.75 8.94
N ASP A 162 -9.86 -10.78 7.66
CA ASP A 162 -11.19 -10.46 7.16
C ASP A 162 -11.78 -11.64 6.39
N LEU A 163 -13.05 -11.94 6.67
CA LEU A 163 -13.75 -13.05 6.04
C LEU A 163 -15.00 -12.51 5.34
N VAL A 164 -14.83 -12.08 4.10
CA VAL A 164 -15.89 -11.49 3.29
C VAL A 164 -16.07 -12.31 2.02
N ILE A 165 -17.25 -12.89 1.84
CA ILE A 165 -17.59 -13.72 0.68
C ILE A 165 -18.33 -12.85 -0.33
N ALA A 166 -17.78 -12.74 -1.54
CA ALA A 166 -18.35 -12.02 -2.65
C ALA A 166 -18.89 -13.01 -3.70
N PRO A 167 -20.23 -13.17 -3.84
CA PRO A 167 -20.81 -14.17 -4.74
C PRO A 167 -20.35 -14.09 -6.20
N TYR A 168 -20.08 -12.88 -6.71
CA TYR A 168 -19.59 -12.71 -8.08
C TYR A 168 -18.25 -13.41 -8.32
N ALA A 169 -17.42 -13.55 -7.29
CA ALA A 169 -16.15 -14.23 -7.39
C ALA A 169 -16.39 -15.74 -7.63
N THR A 170 -17.37 -16.32 -6.94
CA THR A 170 -17.81 -17.70 -7.24
C THR A 170 -18.35 -17.80 -8.66
N ALA A 171 -19.09 -16.79 -9.13
CA ALA A 171 -19.53 -16.77 -10.53
C ALA A 171 -18.34 -16.76 -11.50
N LEU A 172 -17.29 -15.97 -11.26
CA LEU A 172 -16.06 -15.99 -12.08
C LEU A 172 -15.43 -17.38 -12.14
N ALA A 173 -15.45 -18.15 -11.05
CA ALA A 173 -14.89 -19.51 -11.01
C ALA A 173 -15.62 -20.50 -11.94
N LEU A 174 -16.80 -20.15 -12.49
CA LEU A 174 -17.46 -20.93 -13.54
C LEU A 174 -16.59 -21.09 -14.80
N THR A 175 -15.68 -20.15 -15.08
CA THR A 175 -14.77 -20.25 -16.25
C THR A 175 -13.66 -21.28 -16.07
N VAL A 176 -13.49 -21.83 -14.86
CA VAL A 176 -12.38 -22.74 -14.52
C VAL A 176 -12.87 -24.06 -13.94
N MET A 177 -13.74 -24.00 -12.92
CA MET A 177 -14.26 -25.15 -12.18
C MET A 177 -15.80 -25.06 -12.09
N PRO A 178 -16.51 -25.26 -13.22
CA PRO A 178 -17.95 -24.95 -13.31
C PRO A 178 -18.81 -25.76 -12.35
N ASN A 179 -18.47 -27.01 -12.06
CA ASN A 179 -19.25 -27.88 -11.17
C ASN A 179 -19.14 -27.45 -9.71
N GLU A 180 -17.94 -27.07 -9.25
CA GLU A 180 -17.67 -26.56 -7.92
C GLU A 180 -18.33 -25.19 -7.72
N ALA A 181 -18.16 -24.29 -8.69
CA ALA A 181 -18.74 -22.96 -8.67
C ALA A 181 -20.28 -23.01 -8.65
N CYS A 182 -20.90 -23.86 -9.49
CA CYS A 182 -22.35 -24.05 -9.52
C CYS A 182 -22.90 -24.53 -8.17
N ARG A 183 -22.27 -25.54 -7.56
CA ARG A 183 -22.64 -26.03 -6.22
C ARG A 183 -22.54 -24.91 -5.17
N ASN A 184 -21.47 -24.12 -5.18
CA ASN A 184 -21.31 -23.04 -4.22
C ASN A 184 -22.33 -21.91 -4.42
N LEU A 185 -22.67 -21.57 -5.67
CA LEU A 185 -23.73 -20.59 -5.96
C LEU A 185 -25.10 -21.08 -5.49
N GLN A 186 -25.40 -22.37 -5.65
CA GLN A 186 -26.62 -22.97 -5.09
C GLN A 186 -26.64 -22.85 -3.56
N THR A 187 -25.54 -23.19 -2.88
CA THR A 187 -25.40 -23.00 -1.44
C THR A 187 -25.60 -21.54 -1.01
N LEU A 188 -24.99 -20.58 -1.71
CA LEU A 188 -25.15 -19.15 -1.43
C LEU A 188 -26.62 -18.71 -1.57
N ALA A 189 -27.34 -19.26 -2.57
CA ALA A 189 -28.75 -18.96 -2.77
C ALA A 189 -29.63 -19.57 -1.66
N GLU A 190 -29.37 -20.82 -1.27
CA GLU A 190 -30.07 -21.51 -0.17
C GLU A 190 -29.89 -20.80 1.18
N LEU A 191 -28.73 -20.17 1.38
CA LEU A 191 -28.44 -19.34 2.55
C LEU A 191 -29.11 -17.96 2.52
N GLY A 192 -29.85 -17.62 1.46
CA GLY A 192 -30.60 -16.38 1.34
C GLY A 192 -29.78 -15.18 0.87
N PHE A 193 -28.64 -15.39 0.21
CA PHE A 193 -27.78 -14.31 -0.28
C PHE A 193 -28.18 -13.76 -1.66
N LEU A 194 -29.41 -14.05 -2.08
CA LEU A 194 -29.99 -13.59 -3.34
C LEU A 194 -31.05 -12.53 -3.05
N GLY A 195 -30.92 -11.39 -3.72
CA GLY A 195 -31.85 -10.25 -3.66
C GLY A 195 -32.52 -9.99 -5.00
N ALA A 196 -33.14 -8.81 -5.13
CA ALA A 196 -33.95 -8.45 -6.30
C ALA A 196 -33.15 -8.39 -7.62
N TYR A 197 -31.85 -8.10 -7.56
CA TYR A 197 -30.97 -7.98 -8.73
C TYR A 197 -29.96 -9.12 -8.84
N GLY A 198 -30.27 -10.28 -8.26
CA GLY A 198 -29.36 -11.42 -8.17
C GLY A 198 -28.64 -11.47 -6.82
N PHE A 199 -27.46 -12.07 -6.78
CA PHE A 199 -26.68 -12.15 -5.53
C PHE A 199 -26.32 -10.75 -5.01
N TYR A 200 -26.41 -10.58 -3.69
CA TYR A 200 -25.92 -9.38 -3.02
C TYR A 200 -24.41 -9.22 -3.23
N GLU A 201 -23.94 -7.99 -3.09
CA GLU A 201 -22.53 -7.62 -3.27
C GLU A 201 -21.57 -8.49 -2.47
N ALA A 202 -21.85 -8.68 -1.17
CA ALA A 202 -21.02 -9.51 -0.30
C ALA A 202 -21.77 -9.98 0.95
N VAL A 203 -21.17 -10.96 1.62
CA VAL A 203 -21.55 -11.45 2.95
C VAL A 203 -20.33 -11.38 3.85
N ASP A 204 -20.41 -10.54 4.89
CA ASP A 204 -19.32 -10.32 5.83
C ASP A 204 -19.49 -11.23 7.04
N TYR A 205 -18.52 -12.11 7.27
CA TYR A 205 -18.43 -13.02 8.41
C TYR A 205 -17.40 -12.55 9.44
N THR A 206 -16.83 -11.36 9.28
CA THR A 206 -15.75 -10.87 10.14
C THR A 206 -16.28 -10.53 11.54
N PRO A 207 -15.77 -11.17 12.63
CA PRO A 207 -16.38 -11.05 13.95
C PRO A 207 -16.56 -9.62 14.48
N SER A 208 -15.62 -8.73 14.16
CA SER A 208 -15.66 -7.32 14.57
C SER A 208 -16.71 -6.48 13.84
N ARG A 209 -17.20 -6.96 12.68
CA ARG A 209 -18.17 -6.25 11.84
C ARG A 209 -19.54 -6.91 11.77
N VAL A 210 -19.69 -8.13 12.28
CA VAL A 210 -20.98 -8.79 12.34
C VAL A 210 -21.77 -8.31 13.57
N PRO A 211 -23.05 -7.90 13.42
CA PRO A 211 -23.89 -7.53 14.57
C PRO A 211 -23.97 -8.67 15.59
N ARG A 212 -23.95 -8.31 16.88
CA ARG A 212 -24.01 -9.30 17.99
C ARG A 212 -25.21 -10.24 17.81
N GLY A 213 -24.94 -11.54 17.94
CA GLY A 213 -25.96 -12.60 17.83
C GLY A 213 -26.32 -13.00 16.40
N LYS A 214 -25.68 -12.42 15.37
CA LYS A 214 -25.82 -12.86 13.98
C LYS A 214 -24.58 -13.65 13.53
N PRO A 215 -24.74 -14.64 12.63
CA PRO A 215 -23.62 -15.39 12.09
C PRO A 215 -22.86 -14.65 10.98
N HIS A 216 -23.50 -13.66 10.34
CA HIS A 216 -22.93 -12.84 9.27
C HIS A 216 -23.75 -11.54 9.08
N ALA A 217 -23.24 -10.64 8.25
CA ALA A 217 -23.95 -9.44 7.78
C ALA A 217 -24.00 -9.43 6.24
N ILE A 218 -25.19 -9.19 5.68
CA ILE A 218 -25.38 -9.07 4.22
C ILE A 218 -25.12 -7.62 3.82
N VAL A 219 -24.24 -7.43 2.85
CA VAL A 219 -23.98 -6.13 2.23
C VAL A 219 -25.01 -5.92 1.11
N SER A 220 -26.07 -5.19 1.44
CA SER A 220 -27.25 -5.04 0.56
C SER A 220 -27.02 -3.98 -0.55
N ALA A 221 -25.98 -4.21 -1.36
CA ALA A 221 -25.62 -3.38 -2.50
C ALA A 221 -25.47 -4.26 -3.76
N PHE A 222 -25.37 -3.61 -4.92
CA PHE A 222 -25.15 -4.28 -6.21
C PHE A 222 -24.19 -3.44 -7.05
N MET A 223 -22.95 -3.90 -7.22
CA MET A 223 -21.97 -3.22 -8.06
C MET A 223 -22.14 -3.62 -9.52
N ALA A 224 -22.26 -2.65 -10.42
CA ALA A 224 -22.51 -2.90 -11.84
C ALA A 224 -21.44 -3.82 -12.49
N HIS A 225 -20.17 -3.65 -12.10
CA HIS A 225 -19.09 -4.47 -12.64
C HIS A 225 -19.14 -5.92 -12.11
N HIS A 226 -19.47 -6.15 -10.84
CA HIS A 226 -19.67 -7.51 -10.29
C HIS A 226 -20.83 -8.24 -10.94
N GLN A 227 -21.95 -7.55 -11.16
CA GLN A 227 -23.11 -8.12 -11.87
C GLN A 227 -22.76 -8.40 -13.34
N GLY A 228 -22.10 -7.46 -14.02
CA GLY A 228 -21.64 -7.65 -15.40
C GLY A 228 -20.70 -8.84 -15.56
N MET A 229 -19.72 -8.97 -14.66
CA MET A 229 -18.79 -10.11 -14.65
C MET A 229 -19.51 -11.44 -14.39
N SER A 230 -20.47 -11.46 -13.45
CA SER A 230 -21.27 -12.66 -13.16
C SER A 230 -22.07 -13.09 -14.39
N LEU A 231 -22.74 -12.15 -15.07
CA LEU A 231 -23.48 -12.42 -16.30
C LEU A 231 -22.58 -12.97 -17.41
N LEU A 232 -21.38 -12.40 -17.58
CA LEU A 232 -20.40 -12.90 -18.55
C LEU A 232 -19.91 -14.31 -18.19
N ALA A 233 -19.72 -14.62 -16.90
CA ALA A 233 -19.32 -15.96 -16.46
C ALA A 233 -20.44 -16.99 -16.68
N PHE A 234 -21.70 -16.64 -16.43
CA PHE A 234 -22.84 -17.50 -16.79
C PHE A 234 -22.91 -17.73 -18.29
N ALA A 235 -22.80 -16.67 -19.10
CA ALA A 235 -22.78 -16.77 -20.56
C ALA A 235 -21.59 -17.57 -21.07
N HIS A 236 -20.43 -17.52 -20.39
CA HIS A 236 -19.25 -18.30 -20.73
C HIS A 236 -19.57 -19.80 -20.71
N VAL A 237 -20.25 -20.30 -19.67
CA VAL A 237 -20.59 -21.72 -19.58
C VAL A 237 -21.79 -22.08 -20.46
N LEU A 238 -22.85 -21.25 -20.45
CA LEU A 238 -24.12 -21.56 -21.11
C LEU A 238 -24.09 -21.40 -22.63
N LEU A 239 -23.27 -20.49 -23.15
CA LEU A 239 -23.23 -20.11 -24.56
C LEU A 239 -21.90 -20.47 -25.22
N ASP A 240 -21.14 -21.37 -24.60
CA ASP A 240 -19.86 -21.87 -25.10
C ASP A 240 -18.86 -20.72 -25.35
N GLN A 241 -18.52 -19.97 -24.31
CA GLN A 241 -17.40 -18.99 -24.32
C GLN A 241 -17.50 -17.91 -25.42
N PRO A 242 -18.64 -17.21 -25.58
CA PRO A 242 -18.86 -16.30 -26.70
C PRO A 242 -17.88 -15.11 -26.74
N MET A 243 -17.45 -14.62 -25.58
CA MET A 243 -16.53 -13.47 -25.50
C MET A 243 -15.10 -13.84 -25.91
N GLN A 244 -14.62 -15.03 -25.54
CA GLN A 244 -13.30 -15.52 -25.97
C GLN A 244 -13.26 -15.76 -27.49
N ARG A 245 -14.33 -16.33 -28.07
CA ARG A 245 -14.44 -16.45 -29.53
C ARG A 245 -14.42 -15.09 -30.23
N ARG A 246 -15.11 -14.08 -29.68
CA ARG A 246 -15.09 -12.71 -30.22
C ARG A 246 -13.71 -12.08 -30.10
N PHE A 247 -13.03 -12.27 -28.98
CA PHE A 247 -11.67 -11.80 -28.75
C PHE A 247 -10.70 -12.40 -29.76
N MET A 248 -10.75 -13.71 -29.98
CA MET A 248 -9.88 -14.42 -30.93
C MET A 248 -10.26 -14.24 -32.40
N ALA A 249 -11.42 -13.66 -32.69
CA ALA A 249 -11.78 -13.24 -34.04
C ALA A 249 -11.02 -11.98 -34.49
N ASP A 250 -10.45 -11.22 -33.55
CA ASP A 250 -9.61 -10.07 -33.89
C ASP A 250 -8.20 -10.54 -34.34
N PRO A 251 -7.71 -10.11 -35.52
CA PRO A 251 -6.41 -10.54 -36.03
C PRO A 251 -5.22 -10.18 -35.14
N LEU A 252 -5.26 -9.03 -34.45
CA LEU A 252 -4.16 -8.58 -33.59
C LEU A 252 -4.07 -9.42 -32.32
N ALA A 253 -5.23 -9.71 -31.71
CA ALA A 253 -5.32 -10.60 -30.56
C ALA A 253 -4.82 -12.02 -30.93
N ARG A 254 -5.27 -12.56 -32.07
CA ARG A 254 -4.85 -13.87 -32.56
C ARG A 254 -3.35 -13.94 -32.86
N ALA A 255 -2.75 -12.90 -33.43
CA ALA A 255 -1.31 -12.86 -33.69
C ALA A 255 -0.46 -12.86 -32.40
N THR A 256 -1.04 -12.45 -31.28
CA THR A 256 -0.36 -12.29 -29.99
C THR A 256 -0.63 -13.45 -29.01
N GLU A 257 -1.43 -14.44 -29.43
CA GLU A 257 -1.93 -15.54 -28.58
C GLU A 257 -0.82 -16.35 -27.89
N LEU A 258 0.36 -16.43 -28.49
CA LEU A 258 1.51 -17.19 -27.97
C LEU A 258 1.95 -16.72 -26.58
N LEU A 259 1.68 -15.46 -26.21
CA LEU A 259 1.96 -14.94 -24.87
C LEU A 259 1.19 -15.67 -23.77
N LEU A 260 0.04 -16.27 -24.11
CA LEU A 260 -0.83 -17.00 -23.18
C LEU A 260 -0.42 -18.47 -23.01
N GLN A 261 0.57 -18.94 -23.76
CA GLN A 261 0.99 -20.35 -23.81
C GLN A 261 2.27 -20.62 -23.02
N GLU A 262 2.52 -19.84 -21.96
CA GLU A 262 3.67 -20.03 -21.09
C GLU A 262 3.56 -21.37 -20.34
N ARG A 263 4.59 -22.22 -20.46
CA ARG A 263 4.62 -23.54 -19.82
C ARG A 263 4.80 -23.43 -18.32
N VAL A 264 4.24 -24.39 -17.60
CA VAL A 264 4.48 -24.54 -16.16
C VAL A 264 5.97 -24.82 -15.90
N PRO A 265 6.65 -24.05 -15.03
CA PRO A 265 8.05 -24.28 -14.68
C PRO A 265 8.27 -25.68 -14.09
N LYS A 266 9.33 -26.38 -14.52
CA LYS A 266 9.74 -27.67 -13.94
C LYS A 266 10.42 -27.44 -12.57
N LYS A 267 10.33 -28.44 -11.67
CA LYS A 267 10.90 -28.40 -10.30
C LYS A 267 12.29 -27.73 -10.25
N GLY A 268 12.43 -26.68 -9.45
CA GLY A 268 13.67 -25.90 -9.30
C GLY A 268 13.47 -24.38 -9.29
N ALA A 269 12.27 -23.88 -9.58
CA ALA A 269 11.96 -22.45 -9.44
C ALA A 269 11.90 -22.05 -7.95
N THR A 270 12.43 -20.88 -7.62
CA THR A 270 12.42 -20.30 -6.27
C THR A 270 10.96 -20.12 -5.81
N LEU A 271 10.50 -21.02 -4.96
CA LEU A 271 9.19 -20.93 -4.34
C LEU A 271 9.28 -19.92 -3.21
N HIS A 272 8.35 -18.96 -3.16
CA HIS A 272 8.22 -18.07 -2.01
C HIS A 272 7.47 -18.82 -0.89
N PRO A 273 8.13 -19.16 0.24
CA PRO A 273 7.48 -19.92 1.28
C PRO A 273 6.61 -18.99 2.15
N HIS A 274 5.33 -18.84 1.79
CA HIS A 274 4.31 -18.29 2.71
C HIS A 274 3.70 -19.36 3.64
N ALA A 275 4.39 -20.48 3.83
CA ALA A 275 3.98 -21.57 4.73
C ALA A 275 3.82 -21.13 6.21
N ALA A 276 4.42 -20.00 6.61
CA ALA A 276 4.32 -19.50 7.99
C ALA A 276 2.92 -18.97 8.35
N GLU A 277 2.11 -18.50 7.38
CA GLU A 277 0.72 -18.09 7.65
C GLU A 277 -0.26 -19.28 7.66
N VAL A 278 0.09 -20.39 7.00
CA VAL A 278 -0.75 -21.60 6.90
C VAL A 278 -0.90 -22.29 8.26
N SER A 279 0.11 -22.20 9.14
CA SER A 279 0.08 -22.76 10.50
C SER A 279 -0.50 -21.78 11.53
N ALA A 280 -0.44 -20.47 11.28
CA ALA A 280 -0.95 -19.44 12.18
C ALA A 280 -2.48 -19.24 12.10
N ALA A 281 -3.10 -19.58 10.97
CA ALA A 281 -4.55 -19.45 10.75
C ALA A 281 -5.44 -20.41 11.57
N ALA A 282 -4.84 -21.32 12.37
CA ALA A 282 -5.55 -22.23 13.26
C ALA A 282 -5.87 -21.66 14.66
N HIS A 283 -5.42 -20.44 14.97
CA HIS A 283 -5.70 -19.76 16.24
C HIS A 283 -6.75 -18.66 16.05
N PRO A 284 -7.66 -18.45 17.03
CA PRO A 284 -8.59 -17.32 16.98
C PRO A 284 -7.79 -16.01 16.90
N PRO A 285 -8.20 -15.05 16.05
CA PRO A 285 -7.42 -13.85 15.82
C PRO A 285 -7.30 -13.06 17.13
N SER A 286 -6.08 -12.90 17.63
CA SER A 286 -5.76 -11.72 18.42
C SER A 286 -5.96 -10.51 17.53
N ALA A 287 -6.64 -9.49 18.04
CA ALA A 287 -6.90 -8.26 17.31
C ALA A 287 -5.59 -7.52 17.03
N ASP A 288 -4.92 -7.87 15.93
CA ASP A 288 -3.87 -7.06 15.34
C ASP A 288 -4.50 -6.19 14.24
N ALA A 289 -4.22 -4.90 14.32
CA ALA A 289 -4.75 -3.88 13.43
C ALA A 289 -4.31 -4.18 11.99
N GLY A 290 -5.27 -4.56 11.15
CA GLY A 290 -5.07 -4.72 9.70
C GLY A 290 -4.45 -3.46 9.07
N SER A 291 -3.93 -3.60 7.85
CA SER A 291 -3.30 -2.52 7.07
C SER A 291 -4.31 -1.40 6.74
N ILE A 292 -4.64 -0.55 7.71
CA ILE A 292 -5.53 0.58 7.54
C ILE A 292 -4.68 1.73 7.01
N MET A 293 -4.80 2.03 5.72
CA MET A 293 -4.43 3.35 5.22
C MET A 293 -5.35 4.35 5.90
N ARG A 294 -4.81 5.20 6.78
CA ARG A 294 -5.58 6.26 7.44
C ARG A 294 -5.20 7.59 6.81
N VAL A 295 -6.19 8.34 6.36
CA VAL A 295 -6.00 9.64 5.72
C VAL A 295 -6.65 10.71 6.59
N PHE A 296 -5.88 11.75 6.91
CA PHE A 296 -6.33 12.89 7.71
C PHE A 296 -6.12 14.18 6.91
N THR A 297 -7.22 14.84 6.56
CA THR A 297 -7.22 16.10 5.82
C THR A 297 -7.29 17.33 6.74
N THR A 298 -7.36 17.11 8.05
CA THR A 298 -7.40 18.15 9.09
C THR A 298 -6.30 17.91 10.11
N THR A 299 -5.70 19.00 10.59
CA THR A 299 -4.73 18.97 11.70
C THR A 299 -5.42 19.03 13.05
N GLN A 300 -6.71 19.36 13.08
CA GLN A 300 -7.52 19.48 14.30
C GLN A 300 -8.35 18.22 14.50
N THR A 301 -7.94 17.39 15.45
CA THR A 301 -8.65 16.19 15.90
C THR A 301 -8.89 16.26 17.41
N GLN A 302 -9.89 15.54 17.93
CA GLN A 302 -10.14 15.52 19.38
C GLN A 302 -9.01 14.87 20.17
N LEU A 303 -8.37 13.85 19.58
CA LEU A 303 -7.17 13.19 20.07
C LEU A 303 -6.15 13.12 18.94
N PRO A 304 -4.85 13.34 19.20
CA PRO A 304 -3.82 13.19 18.18
C PRO A 304 -3.83 11.77 17.61
N GLU A 305 -3.89 11.66 16.28
CA GLU A 305 -3.81 10.38 15.61
C GLU A 305 -2.34 10.03 15.41
N VAL A 306 -1.94 8.87 15.94
CA VAL A 306 -0.54 8.44 15.94
C VAL A 306 -0.31 7.27 15.02
N HIS A 307 0.90 7.16 14.50
CA HIS A 307 1.39 6.04 13.71
C HIS A 307 2.74 5.58 14.25
N LEU A 308 2.92 4.26 14.34
CA LEU A 308 4.09 3.63 14.91
C LEU A 308 4.84 2.87 13.82
N LEU A 309 6.12 3.16 13.68
CA LEU A 309 7.03 2.52 12.73
C LEU A 309 8.18 1.90 13.51
N SER A 310 8.58 0.67 13.15
CA SER A 310 9.68 0.00 13.83
C SER A 310 10.29 -1.14 13.02
N ASN A 311 11.59 -1.37 13.21
CA ASN A 311 12.30 -2.58 12.81
C ASN A 311 12.53 -3.56 13.99
N GLY A 312 11.86 -3.32 15.11
CA GLY A 312 11.99 -4.07 16.36
C GLY A 312 12.99 -3.48 17.37
N ARG A 313 13.99 -2.72 16.91
CA ARG A 313 15.00 -2.08 17.78
C ARG A 313 14.94 -0.56 17.75
N TYR A 314 14.66 0.02 16.60
CA TYR A 314 14.40 1.44 16.42
C TYR A 314 12.89 1.66 16.28
N HIS A 315 12.37 2.67 16.96
CA HIS A 315 10.95 2.97 17.02
C HIS A 315 10.73 4.44 16.70
N VAL A 316 9.77 4.73 15.83
CA VAL A 316 9.32 6.08 15.52
C VAL A 316 7.82 6.15 15.77
N MET A 317 7.40 7.12 16.55
CA MET A 317 6.00 7.55 16.59
C MET A 317 5.88 8.84 15.79
N ALA A 318 4.89 8.95 14.93
CA ALA A 318 4.56 10.16 14.18
C ALA A 318 3.08 10.49 14.35
N THR A 319 2.73 11.76 14.46
CA THR A 319 1.34 12.23 14.64
C THR A 319 0.80 12.81 13.34
N HIS A 320 -0.52 12.85 13.17
CA HIS A 320 -1.13 13.37 11.94
C HIS A 320 -0.84 14.86 11.70
N ALA A 321 -0.37 15.60 12.70
CA ALA A 321 0.05 17.00 12.58
C ALA A 321 1.58 17.16 12.39
N GLY A 322 2.35 16.07 12.43
CA GLY A 322 3.79 16.07 12.14
C GLY A 322 4.72 16.12 13.37
N GLY A 323 4.18 16.10 14.59
CA GLY A 323 4.96 15.76 15.78
C GLY A 323 5.48 14.33 15.71
N SER A 324 6.58 14.05 16.42
CA SER A 324 7.18 12.72 16.38
C SER A 324 8.10 12.43 17.55
N THR A 325 8.47 11.16 17.73
CA THR A 325 9.60 10.78 18.58
C THR A 325 10.32 9.57 18.04
N SER A 326 11.62 9.51 18.27
CA SER A 326 12.49 8.40 17.89
C SER A 326 13.12 7.80 19.13
N ARG A 327 13.11 6.47 19.21
CA ARG A 327 13.65 5.69 20.33
C ARG A 327 14.46 4.52 19.78
N TRP A 328 15.64 4.30 20.35
CA TRP A 328 16.49 3.16 20.04
C TRP A 328 16.59 2.28 21.29
N ARG A 329 16.03 1.07 21.22
CA ARG A 329 15.80 0.20 22.38
C ARG A 329 15.12 1.01 23.48
N GLU A 330 15.66 1.06 24.69
CA GLU A 330 15.08 1.82 25.81
C GLU A 330 15.50 3.30 25.86
N LEU A 331 16.29 3.77 24.90
CA LEU A 331 16.86 5.12 24.90
C LEU A 331 16.06 6.04 23.98
N ALA A 332 15.55 7.14 24.54
CA ALA A 332 15.00 8.23 23.74
C ALA A 332 16.13 8.85 22.91
N VAL A 333 15.96 8.83 21.59
CA VAL A 333 16.92 9.43 20.65
C VAL A 333 16.61 10.92 20.51
N THR A 334 15.34 11.25 20.31
CA THR A 334 14.83 12.62 20.25
C THR A 334 13.84 12.90 21.37
N ARG A 335 13.81 14.13 21.87
CA ARG A 335 12.94 14.54 22.96
C ARG A 335 11.46 14.49 22.56
N TRP A 336 10.66 13.97 23.47
CA TRP A 336 9.20 13.97 23.37
C TRP A 336 8.57 13.91 24.75
N ARG A 337 7.37 14.47 24.88
CA ARG A 337 6.55 14.41 26.08
C ARG A 337 5.13 14.07 25.69
N GLU A 338 4.54 13.18 26.47
CA GLU A 338 3.12 12.88 26.35
C GLU A 338 2.31 14.11 26.79
N ASP A 339 1.58 14.69 25.84
CA ASP A 339 0.63 15.76 26.08
C ASP A 339 -0.46 15.67 25.02
N ALA A 340 -1.65 15.21 25.41
CA ALA A 340 -2.78 15.07 24.48
C ALA A 340 -3.28 16.43 23.94
N THR A 341 -2.85 17.54 24.54
CA THR A 341 -3.27 18.91 24.16
C THR A 341 -2.24 19.62 23.28
N SER A 342 -1.01 19.11 23.19
CA SER A 342 0.10 19.76 22.48
C SER A 342 0.99 18.76 21.76
N ASP A 343 1.26 19.03 20.49
CA ASP A 343 2.06 18.17 19.61
C ASP A 343 3.36 18.86 19.13
N GLY A 344 3.91 19.73 19.96
CA GLY A 344 5.07 20.57 19.63
C GLY A 344 6.43 19.87 19.68
N TRP A 345 6.47 18.54 19.87
CA TRP A 345 7.72 17.78 20.03
C TRP A 345 8.03 16.90 18.83
N GLY A 346 9.29 16.86 18.42
CA GLY A 346 9.79 15.86 17.47
C GLY A 346 10.92 16.33 16.59
N THR A 347 11.05 15.64 15.46
CA THR A 347 12.01 15.95 14.42
C THR A 347 11.26 16.69 13.32
N PHE A 348 11.63 17.94 13.11
CA PHE A 348 10.92 18.84 12.20
C PHE A 348 11.78 19.22 11.01
N ILE A 349 11.14 19.52 9.89
CA ILE A 349 11.80 20.03 8.68
C ILE A 349 11.15 21.36 8.36
N TYR A 350 11.89 22.43 8.56
CA TYR A 350 11.48 23.79 8.25
C TYR A 350 11.79 24.09 6.79
N LEU A 351 10.87 24.81 6.16
CA LEU A 351 10.97 25.33 4.80
C LEU A 351 10.88 26.84 4.88
N ARG A 352 11.82 27.54 4.24
CA ARG A 352 11.80 29.01 4.18
C ARG A 352 12.09 29.47 2.76
N ASP A 353 11.19 30.28 2.22
CA ASP A 353 11.43 30.97 0.97
C ASP A 353 12.34 32.18 1.22
N ARG A 354 13.55 32.16 0.65
CA ARG A 354 14.55 33.21 0.83
C ARG A 354 14.11 34.55 0.22
N ASN A 355 13.29 34.51 -0.84
CA ASN A 355 12.86 35.72 -1.53
C ASN A 355 11.79 36.47 -0.74
N SER A 356 10.80 35.75 -0.19
CA SER A 356 9.70 36.35 0.57
C SER A 356 9.96 36.41 2.09
N GLY A 357 10.94 35.66 2.58
CA GLY A 357 11.26 35.52 4.00
C GLY A 357 10.27 34.66 4.79
N ARG A 358 9.19 34.18 4.15
CA ARG A 358 8.16 33.36 4.80
C ARG A 358 8.68 31.95 5.06
N TYR A 359 8.30 31.39 6.20
CA TYR A 359 8.67 30.03 6.59
C TYR A 359 7.48 29.24 7.12
N TRP A 360 7.54 27.93 6.95
CA TRP A 360 6.58 26.93 7.39
C TRP A 360 7.32 25.61 7.70
N SER A 361 6.60 24.58 8.12
CA SER A 361 7.13 23.22 8.28
C SER A 361 6.65 22.34 7.15
N ALA A 362 7.40 21.28 6.83
CA ALA A 362 6.99 20.27 5.85
C ALA A 362 5.74 19.47 6.30
N ALA A 363 5.38 19.55 7.58
CA ALA A 363 4.09 19.14 8.15
C ALA A 363 3.43 20.33 8.88
N HIS A 364 2.42 20.12 9.74
CA HIS A 364 1.75 21.23 10.43
C HIS A 364 2.59 21.80 11.59
N GLN A 365 3.05 20.92 12.47
CA GLN A 365 3.95 21.23 13.56
C GLN A 365 5.37 21.48 13.05
N PRO A 366 6.17 22.34 13.70
CA PRO A 366 5.84 23.10 14.91
C PRO A 366 5.39 24.53 14.60
N THR A 367 5.30 24.90 13.31
CA THR A 367 5.06 26.30 12.91
C THR A 367 3.59 26.72 13.05
N LEU A 368 2.66 25.76 13.11
CA LEU A 368 1.21 25.97 13.19
C LEU A 368 0.64 26.85 12.07
N ARG A 369 1.40 27.04 10.99
CA ARG A 369 0.98 27.84 9.84
C ARG A 369 -0.14 27.07 9.11
N PRO A 370 -1.26 27.72 8.76
CA PRO A 370 -2.25 27.10 7.88
C PRO A 370 -1.62 26.87 6.50
N ALA A 371 -1.94 25.74 5.89
CA ALA A 371 -1.52 25.39 4.53
C ALA A 371 -2.68 25.62 3.56
N ASP A 372 -2.37 25.82 2.27
CA ASP A 372 -3.37 25.88 1.20
C ASP A 372 -4.02 24.49 0.98
N HIS A 373 -3.26 23.44 1.26
CA HIS A 373 -3.72 22.04 1.27
C HIS A 373 -2.89 21.25 2.28
N TYR A 374 -3.52 20.31 2.99
CA TYR A 374 -2.86 19.44 3.96
C TYR A 374 -3.49 18.05 3.97
N GLU A 375 -2.67 17.03 3.96
CA GLU A 375 -3.05 15.64 4.11
C GLU A 375 -1.95 14.89 4.87
N ALA A 376 -2.33 14.08 5.85
CA ALA A 376 -1.46 13.11 6.50
C ALA A 376 -1.98 11.69 6.20
N ILE A 377 -1.10 10.83 5.72
CA ILE A 377 -1.44 9.46 5.31
C ILE A 377 -0.59 8.49 6.10
N PHE A 378 -1.23 7.58 6.82
CA PHE A 378 -0.54 6.52 7.54
C PHE A 378 -0.79 5.18 6.87
N VAL A 379 0.29 4.54 6.41
CA VAL A 379 0.29 3.20 5.82
C VAL A 379 1.32 2.35 6.54
N GLN A 380 1.17 1.02 6.54
CA GLN A 380 1.95 0.11 7.38
C GLN A 380 3.48 0.34 7.41
N ALA A 381 4.07 0.77 6.29
CA ALA A 381 5.52 0.95 6.18
C ALA A 381 5.99 2.41 6.33
N ARG A 382 5.10 3.41 6.34
CA ARG A 382 5.49 4.83 6.36
C ARG A 382 4.38 5.77 6.81
N ALA A 383 4.79 6.91 7.35
CA ALA A 383 3.94 8.09 7.51
C ALA A 383 4.23 9.11 6.40
N GLU A 384 3.20 9.56 5.69
CA GLU A 384 3.31 10.60 4.66
C GLU A 384 2.61 11.88 5.10
N TYR A 385 3.17 13.03 4.70
CA TYR A 385 2.53 14.33 4.79
C TYR A 385 2.60 15.01 3.43
N ARG A 386 1.47 15.46 2.92
CA ARG A 386 1.36 16.30 1.73
C ARG A 386 0.85 17.65 2.15
N ARG A 387 1.62 18.68 1.84
CA ARG A 387 1.31 20.04 2.26
C ARG A 387 1.65 21.00 1.13
N ARG A 388 0.76 21.95 0.86
CA ARG A 388 1.00 23.02 -0.13
C ARG A 388 0.96 24.38 0.53
N ASP A 389 1.99 25.18 0.28
CA ASP A 389 2.08 26.57 0.72
C ASP A 389 2.65 27.43 -0.41
N GLN A 390 1.90 28.43 -0.86
CA GLN A 390 2.40 29.43 -1.84
C GLN A 390 2.95 28.80 -3.13
N ALA A 391 2.20 27.83 -3.65
CA ALA A 391 2.56 27.02 -4.82
C ALA A 391 3.86 26.21 -4.67
N ILE A 392 4.34 25.99 -3.45
CA ILE A 392 5.34 24.96 -3.15
C ILE A 392 4.61 23.79 -2.49
N GLU A 393 4.64 22.65 -3.14
CA GLU A 393 4.17 21.40 -2.56
C GLU A 393 5.34 20.68 -1.90
N ALA A 394 5.13 20.24 -0.65
CA ALA A 394 6.06 19.42 0.10
C ALA A 394 5.41 18.06 0.37
N HIS A 395 6.09 17.00 -0.08
CA HIS A 395 5.74 15.63 0.24
C HIS A 395 6.82 15.03 1.14
N THR A 396 6.46 14.73 2.39
CA THR A 396 7.36 14.17 3.39
C THR A 396 6.99 12.73 3.69
N GLU A 397 7.96 11.81 3.58
CA GLU A 397 7.80 10.40 3.91
C GLU A 397 8.73 10.04 5.08
N ILE A 398 8.20 9.38 6.11
CA ILE A 398 8.95 8.87 7.26
C ILE A 398 8.92 7.34 7.24
N THR A 399 10.10 6.72 7.25
CA THR A 399 10.28 5.27 7.27
C THR A 399 11.36 4.86 8.27
N VAL A 400 11.30 3.62 8.76
CA VAL A 400 12.37 3.00 9.56
C VAL A 400 13.02 1.89 8.72
N SER A 401 14.35 1.89 8.63
CA SER A 401 15.09 0.86 7.87
C SER A 401 14.90 -0.52 8.53
N PRO A 402 14.58 -1.58 7.76
CA PRO A 402 14.48 -2.93 8.31
C PRO A 402 15.84 -3.53 8.66
N GLU A 403 16.92 -3.04 8.05
CA GLU A 403 18.28 -3.58 8.21
C GLU A 403 19.05 -2.83 9.30
N ASP A 404 19.01 -1.50 9.23
CA ASP A 404 19.75 -0.60 10.11
C ASP A 404 18.84 0.10 11.11
N ASP A 405 19.36 0.46 12.29
CA ASP A 405 18.63 1.19 13.32
C ASP A 405 18.58 2.70 12.97
N VAL A 406 18.01 3.01 11.80
CA VAL A 406 17.97 4.32 11.17
C VAL A 406 16.55 4.69 10.75
N GLU A 407 16.17 5.92 11.05
CA GLU A 407 14.99 6.59 10.53
C GLU A 407 15.36 7.43 9.31
N ILE A 408 14.58 7.31 8.23
CA ILE A 408 14.75 8.08 7.00
C ILE A 408 13.53 8.99 6.85
N ARG A 409 13.80 10.30 6.70
CA ARG A 409 12.81 11.30 6.33
C ARG A 409 13.13 11.84 4.94
N ARG A 410 12.33 11.48 3.94
CA ARG A 410 12.47 11.99 2.58
C ARG A 410 11.53 13.16 2.38
N VAL A 411 12.04 14.29 1.92
CA VAL A 411 11.21 15.46 1.55
C VAL A 411 11.40 15.73 0.06
N THR A 412 10.30 15.70 -0.67
CA THR A 412 10.23 16.10 -2.07
C THR A 412 9.54 17.46 -2.15
N LEU A 413 10.19 18.43 -2.78
CA LEU A 413 9.63 19.76 -3.01
C LEU A 413 9.31 19.95 -4.48
N THR A 414 8.06 20.30 -4.80
CA THR A 414 7.61 20.62 -6.15
C THR A 414 7.25 22.10 -6.21
N ASN A 415 7.92 22.84 -7.10
CA ASN A 415 7.59 24.23 -7.37
C ASN A 415 6.50 24.30 -8.45
N GLN A 416 5.26 24.59 -8.04
CA GLN A 416 4.11 24.76 -8.93
C GLN A 416 3.94 26.23 -9.41
N SER A 417 4.89 27.12 -9.09
CA SER A 417 4.86 28.53 -9.55
C SER A 417 5.56 28.73 -10.90
N SER A 418 5.25 29.84 -11.58
CA SER A 418 5.86 30.24 -12.87
C SER A 418 7.29 30.78 -12.77
N HIS A 419 7.84 30.90 -11.56
CA HIS A 419 9.16 31.50 -11.32
C HIS A 419 10.05 30.57 -10.50
N ARG A 420 11.36 30.72 -10.66
CA ARG A 420 12.34 30.00 -9.84
C ARG A 420 12.23 30.46 -8.37
N ARG A 421 12.17 29.51 -7.44
CA ARG A 421 12.10 29.75 -6.00
C ARG A 421 13.38 29.21 -5.32
N HIS A 422 13.85 29.93 -4.30
CA HIS A 422 14.99 29.50 -3.47
C HIS A 422 14.46 29.13 -2.09
N ILE A 423 14.38 27.83 -1.82
CA ILE A 423 13.85 27.29 -0.56
C ILE A 423 15.03 26.81 0.28
N GLU A 424 15.15 27.38 1.48
CA GLU A 424 16.02 26.89 2.54
C GLU A 424 15.29 25.74 3.27
N VAL A 425 15.98 24.61 3.44
CA VAL A 425 15.46 23.40 4.10
C VAL A 425 16.32 23.13 5.32
N THR A 426 15.70 23.12 6.50
CA THR A 426 16.40 22.96 7.77
C THR A 426 15.75 21.86 8.60
N SER A 427 16.46 20.76 8.82
CA SER A 427 16.07 19.74 9.80
C SER A 427 16.40 20.19 11.22
N TYR A 428 15.56 19.80 12.18
CA TYR A 428 15.73 20.12 13.59
C TYR A 428 15.27 18.96 14.47
N ALA A 429 16.04 18.63 15.49
CA ALA A 429 15.66 17.70 16.54
C ALA A 429 16.34 18.08 17.87
N GLU A 430 15.65 17.85 18.99
CA GLU A 430 16.25 17.94 20.32
C GLU A 430 16.78 16.56 20.74
N VAL A 431 18.10 16.36 20.72
CA VAL A 431 18.76 15.07 21.00
C VAL A 431 18.79 14.78 22.51
N VAL A 432 18.51 13.52 22.89
CA VAL A 432 18.47 13.06 24.30
C VAL A 432 19.51 11.97 24.59
N LEU A 433 19.42 10.83 23.90
CA LEU A 433 20.28 9.64 24.04
C LEU A 433 20.29 9.00 25.44
N ALA A 434 19.18 9.07 26.16
CA ALA A 434 19.04 8.55 27.53
C ALA A 434 17.66 7.92 27.74
N PRO A 435 17.45 7.10 28.80
CA PRO A 435 16.12 6.63 29.16
C PRO A 435 15.14 7.80 29.34
N LEU A 436 13.93 7.69 28.80
CA LEU A 436 12.95 8.78 28.78
C LEU A 436 12.70 9.39 30.17
N ASN A 437 12.54 8.54 31.19
CA ASN A 437 12.30 8.97 32.57
C ASN A 437 13.44 9.85 33.13
N ALA A 438 14.68 9.64 32.69
CA ALA A 438 15.81 10.46 33.10
C ALA A 438 15.78 11.86 32.47
N ASP A 439 15.30 11.99 31.23
CA ASP A 439 15.10 13.30 30.58
C ASP A 439 13.90 14.05 31.18
N LEU A 440 12.82 13.33 31.49
CA LEU A 440 11.63 13.88 32.13
C LEU A 440 11.92 14.42 33.53
N ALA A 441 12.72 13.70 34.33
CA ALA A 441 13.02 14.07 35.71
C ALA A 441 13.79 15.40 35.82
N HIS A 442 14.78 15.65 34.95
CA HIS A 442 15.61 16.86 35.06
C HIS A 442 16.24 17.29 33.72
N ARG A 443 15.44 17.83 32.79
CA ARG A 443 15.85 18.25 31.43
C ARG A 443 17.16 19.05 31.39
N ALA A 444 17.27 20.11 32.21
CA ALA A 444 18.45 20.98 32.21
C ALA A 444 19.73 20.20 32.59
N PHE A 445 19.61 19.24 33.50
CA PHE A 445 20.73 18.39 33.90
C PHE A 445 21.03 17.33 32.83
N SER A 446 20.01 16.72 32.24
CA SER A 446 20.15 15.76 31.12
C SER A 446 20.94 16.37 29.95
N ASN A 447 20.64 17.62 29.60
CA ASN A 447 21.28 18.35 28.50
C ASN A 447 22.79 18.57 28.70
N LEU A 448 23.27 18.70 29.94
CA LEU A 448 24.70 18.95 30.22
C LEU A 448 25.61 17.79 29.77
N PHE A 449 25.03 16.60 29.57
CA PHE A 449 25.78 15.42 29.17
C PHE A 449 25.80 15.22 27.65
N VAL A 450 24.92 15.87 26.89
CA VAL A 450 24.89 15.71 25.42
C VAL A 450 26.09 16.44 24.81
N GLN A 451 26.81 15.76 23.94
CA GLN A 451 27.92 16.31 23.16
C GLN A 451 27.60 16.18 21.69
N THR A 452 27.98 17.20 20.92
CA THR A 452 27.83 17.21 19.48
C THR A 452 29.15 17.53 18.81
N GLU A 453 29.38 16.94 17.64
CA GLU A 453 30.52 17.20 16.77
C GLU A 453 30.01 17.32 15.33
N ILE A 454 30.42 18.35 14.62
CA ILE A 454 30.09 18.51 13.20
C ILE A 454 31.21 17.84 12.39
N LEU A 455 30.83 16.97 11.46
CA LEU A 455 31.73 16.28 10.53
C LEU A 455 31.49 16.82 9.10
N PRO A 456 32.18 17.89 8.66
CA PRO A 456 31.85 18.58 7.41
C PRO A 456 32.02 17.70 6.17
N HIS A 457 33.04 16.84 6.15
CA HIS A 457 33.33 15.91 5.04
C HIS A 457 32.23 14.85 4.84
N HIS A 458 31.49 14.54 5.91
CA HIS A 458 30.37 13.59 5.88
C HIS A 458 29.01 14.28 5.87
N GLN A 459 28.97 15.62 5.89
CA GLN A 459 27.76 16.41 6.03
C GLN A 459 26.86 15.95 7.20
N ALA A 460 27.49 15.61 8.31
CA ALA A 460 26.85 14.96 9.44
C ALA A 460 27.08 15.70 10.76
N ILE A 461 26.10 15.61 11.67
CA ILE A 461 26.25 15.96 13.08
C ILE A 461 26.28 14.66 13.86
N LEU A 462 27.37 14.42 14.58
CA LEU A 462 27.54 13.30 15.48
C LEU A 462 27.15 13.73 16.90
N CYS A 463 26.36 12.91 17.58
CA CYS A 463 25.84 13.16 18.91
C CYS A 463 26.16 11.99 19.83
N THR A 464 26.62 12.29 21.05
CA THR A 464 26.87 11.28 22.09
C THR A 464 26.58 11.87 23.47
N ARG A 465 26.85 11.09 24.52
CA ARG A 465 26.75 11.54 25.91
C ARG A 465 28.07 11.37 26.65
N ARG A 466 28.35 12.25 27.60
CA ARG A 466 29.42 12.05 28.59
C ARG A 466 29.04 10.91 29.54
N PRO A 467 29.92 9.91 29.74
CA PRO A 467 29.69 8.86 30.73
C PRO A 467 29.64 9.46 32.14
N ARG A 468 28.75 8.94 32.97
CA ARG A 468 28.55 9.31 34.38
C ARG A 468 29.34 8.41 35.31
N THR A 469 29.60 7.18 34.91
CA THR A 469 30.40 6.21 35.68
C THR A 469 31.50 5.59 34.80
N PRO A 470 32.62 5.18 35.40
CA PRO A 470 33.64 4.42 34.68
C PRO A 470 33.04 3.14 34.08
N GLY A 471 33.20 2.94 32.77
CA GLY A 471 32.69 1.76 32.05
C GLY A 471 31.27 1.87 31.51
N GLU A 472 30.59 3.02 31.66
CA GLU A 472 29.30 3.26 31.01
C GLU A 472 29.44 3.25 29.48
N GLN A 473 28.66 2.39 28.82
CA GLN A 473 28.55 2.35 27.37
C GLN A 473 27.61 3.46 26.91
N VAL A 474 28.16 4.48 26.24
CA VAL A 474 27.38 5.61 25.74
C VAL A 474 27.00 5.41 24.27
N PRO A 475 25.72 5.60 23.91
CA PRO A 475 25.29 5.45 22.53
C PRO A 475 25.84 6.60 21.66
N TRP A 476 25.90 6.34 20.36
CA TRP A 476 26.19 7.33 19.34
C TRP A 476 25.01 7.45 18.38
N MET A 477 24.69 8.66 17.98
CA MET A 477 23.72 8.98 16.95
C MET A 477 24.39 9.90 15.94
N PHE A 478 24.10 9.72 14.66
CA PHE A 478 24.43 10.73 13.66
C PHE A 478 23.15 11.24 12.99
N HIS A 479 23.18 12.48 12.54
CA HIS A 479 22.18 13.07 11.68
C HIS A 479 22.85 13.55 10.39
N LEU A 480 22.29 13.18 9.25
CA LEU A 480 22.79 13.55 7.93
C LEU A 480 21.63 14.05 7.06
N LEU A 481 21.90 15.08 6.29
CA LEU A 481 20.99 15.58 5.25
C LEU A 481 21.68 15.43 3.90
N ALA A 482 21.06 14.66 3.00
CA ALA A 482 21.52 14.48 1.64
C ALA A 482 20.51 15.06 0.65
N ALA A 483 21.01 15.79 -0.35
CA ALA A 483 20.20 16.38 -1.42
C ALA A 483 20.74 15.96 -2.80
N PRO A 484 20.64 14.67 -3.18
CA PRO A 484 21.19 14.18 -4.44
C PRO A 484 20.52 14.86 -5.63
N GLY A 485 21.33 15.35 -6.58
CA GLY A 485 20.83 15.97 -7.81
C GLY A 485 20.25 17.38 -7.65
N VAL A 486 20.36 18.00 -6.47
CA VAL A 486 19.92 19.38 -6.22
C VAL A 486 21.11 20.33 -6.29
N ASN A 487 20.96 21.44 -7.00
CA ASN A 487 21.92 22.54 -6.95
C ASN A 487 21.70 23.32 -5.64
N ALA A 488 22.44 22.92 -4.59
CA ALA A 488 22.33 23.47 -3.25
C ALA A 488 23.57 24.32 -2.90
N ASP A 489 23.34 25.37 -2.11
CA ASP A 489 24.42 26.13 -1.45
C ASP A 489 25.15 25.24 -0.42
N ALA A 490 26.28 25.72 0.10
CA ALA A 490 27.03 25.00 1.14
C ALA A 490 26.15 24.77 2.38
N PRO A 491 26.12 23.54 2.94
CA PRO A 491 25.30 23.25 4.12
C PRO A 491 25.83 23.97 5.36
N SER A 492 24.91 24.45 6.18
CA SER A 492 25.19 25.04 7.49
C SER A 492 24.66 24.17 8.62
N TYR A 493 25.29 24.26 9.79
CA TYR A 493 24.95 23.45 10.96
C TYR A 493 24.84 24.36 12.19
N GLU A 494 23.89 24.08 13.06
CA GLU A 494 23.77 24.72 14.38
C GLU A 494 23.46 23.63 15.41
N THR A 495 24.23 23.60 16.49
CA THR A 495 24.06 22.63 17.59
C THR A 495 23.66 23.32 18.90
N ASP A 496 23.62 24.65 18.92
CA ASP A 496 23.06 25.46 20.00
C ASP A 496 21.58 25.81 19.72
N ARG A 497 20.70 25.15 20.48
CA ARG A 497 19.25 25.39 20.44
C ARG A 497 18.89 26.87 20.63
N ALA A 498 19.58 27.60 21.51
CA ALA A 498 19.27 28.99 21.81
C ALA A 498 19.56 29.92 20.63
N ARG A 499 20.50 29.55 19.76
CA ARG A 499 20.81 30.29 18.54
C ARG A 499 19.81 30.01 17.42
N PHE A 500 19.24 28.81 17.40
CA PHE A 500 18.26 28.43 16.38
C PHE A 500 16.83 28.92 16.68
N ILE A 501 16.25 28.56 17.83
CA ILE A 501 14.85 28.92 18.17
C ILE A 501 14.74 30.01 19.26
N GLY A 502 15.85 30.56 19.74
CA GLY A 502 15.86 31.60 20.77
C GLY A 502 15.77 31.07 22.20
N ARG A 503 15.53 31.97 23.16
CA ARG A 503 15.33 31.61 24.57
C ARG A 503 13.92 31.07 24.77
N GLY A 504 13.81 29.83 25.26
CA GLY A 504 12.54 29.17 25.60
C GLY A 504 12.76 27.85 26.30
#